data_AF-A0A927H349-F1
#
_entry.id   AF-A0A927H349-F1
#
_cell.length_a   1.000
_cell.length_b   1.000
_cell.length_c   1.000
_cell.angle_alpha   90.00
_cell.angle_beta   90.00
_cell.angle_gamma   90.00
#
_symmetry.space_group_name_H-M   'P 1'
#
loop_
_entity.id
_entity.type
_entity.pdbx_description
1 polymer ?
#
loop_
_entity_poly.entity_id
_entity_poly.type
_entity_poly.pdbx_seq_one_letter_code
_entity_poly.pdbx_strand_id
1 'polypeptide(L)' 'MNEEVMQLKTDLHRLTVELIGNCKYCSLISSNVEYKTPIYCTKFTGPIHPTCVNVTTCLSCQEYKGS' A
#
# COMPACT_ATOMS: atom_id res chain seq x y z
N MET A 1 -0.36 -9.58 -22.76
CA MET A 1 -0.60 -8.33 -21.99
C MET A 1 0.45 -7.34 -22.44
N ASN A 2 0.08 -6.13 -22.88
CA ASN A 2 1.02 -5.16 -23.45
C ASN A 2 2.14 -4.84 -22.46
N GLU A 3 3.40 -4.88 -22.90
CA GLU A 3 4.57 -4.57 -22.07
C GLU A 3 4.47 -3.16 -21.46
N GLU A 4 3.94 -2.21 -22.22
CA GLU A 4 3.65 -0.85 -21.76
C GLU A 4 2.71 -0.81 -20.55
N VAL A 5 1.68 -1.67 -20.52
CA VAL A 5 0.72 -1.74 -19.41
C VAL A 5 1.39 -2.28 -18.15
N MET A 6 2.30 -3.26 -18.30
CA MET A 6 3.05 -3.80 -17.18
C MET A 6 4.04 -2.78 -16.60
N GLN A 7 4.70 -2.01 -17.47
CA GLN A 7 5.57 -0.93 -17.04
C GLN A 7 4.78 0.13 -16.26
N LEU A 8 3.64 0.59 -16.79
CA LEU A 8 2.76 1.55 -16.12
C LEU A 8 2.26 1.05 -14.76
N LYS A 9 1.86 -0.22 -14.65
CA LYS A 9 1.47 -0.83 -13.37
C LYS A 9 2.61 -0.79 -12.35
N THR A 10 3.83 -1.11 -12.80
CA THR A 10 5.02 -1.14 -11.94
C THR A 10 5.37 0.26 -11.45
N ASP A 11 5.34 1.25 -12.33
CA ASP A 11 5.61 2.65 -11.98
C ASP A 11 4.56 3.21 -11.02
N LEU A 12 3.28 2.94 -11.27
CA LEU A 12 2.18 3.32 -10.38
C LEU A 12 2.33 2.67 -8.99
N HIS A 13 2.73 1.39 -8.95
CA HIS A 13 2.99 0.69 -7.71
C HIS A 13 4.14 1.34 -6.94
N ARG A 14 5.27 1.64 -7.59
CA ARG A 14 6.41 2.32 -6.95
C ARG A 14 6.01 3.68 -6.35
N LEU A 15 5.32 4.51 -7.13
CA LEU A 15 4.84 5.82 -6.67
C LEU A 15 3.88 5.69 -5.49
N THR A 16 3.02 4.67 -5.51
CA THR A 16 2.13 4.38 -4.40
C THR A 16 2.92 4.04 -3.14
N VAL A 17 3.89 3.13 -3.22
CA VAL A 17 4.74 2.75 -2.08
C VAL A 17 5.47 3.97 -1.52
N GLU A 18 6.03 4.83 -2.36
CA GLU A 18 6.68 6.08 -1.94
C GLU A 18 5.72 7.02 -1.19
N LEU A 19 4.47 7.14 -1.68
CA LEU A 19 3.45 7.99 -1.05
C LEU A 19 3.00 7.46 0.31
N ILE A 20 2.72 6.15 0.42
CA ILE A 20 2.15 5.56 1.63
C ILE A 20 3.19 5.01 2.61
N GLY A 21 4.47 4.95 2.21
CA GLY A 21 5.56 4.37 2.99
C GLY A 21 5.76 5.04 4.36
N ASN A 22 5.30 6.28 4.52
CA ASN A 22 5.35 7.02 5.78
C ASN A 22 4.13 6.79 6.69
N CYS A 23 3.19 5.91 6.32
CA CYS A 23 2.03 5.62 7.15
C CYS A 23 2.46 4.92 8.44
N LYS A 24 2.17 5.54 9.60
CA LYS A 24 2.56 5.02 10.93
C LYS A 24 1.95 3.66 11.32
N TYR A 25 0.99 3.15 10.56
CA TYR A 25 0.32 1.86 10.81
C TYR A 25 0.70 0.77 9.80
N CYS A 26 1.39 1.12 8.71
CA CYS A 26 1.81 0.16 7.70
C CYS A 26 3.12 -0.48 8.11
N SER A 27 3.14 -1.80 8.26
CA SER A 27 4.35 -2.54 8.63
C SER A 27 5.08 -3.14 7.44
N LEU A 28 4.36 -3.43 6.35
CA LEU A 28 4.91 -4.00 5.13
C LEU A 28 4.03 -3.63 3.93
N ILE A 29 4.65 -3.36 2.79
CA ILE A 29 3.97 -3.21 1.49
C ILE A 29 4.61 -4.21 0.53
N SER A 30 3.82 -5.17 0.05
CA SER A 30 4.27 -6.17 -0.91
C SER A 30 4.62 -5.51 -2.24
N SER A 31 5.77 -5.88 -2.82
CA SER A 31 6.20 -5.46 -4.16
C SER A 31 5.49 -6.20 -5.30
N ASN A 32 4.62 -7.16 -4.98
CA ASN A 32 3.86 -7.90 -5.98
C ASN A 32 2.69 -7.04 -6.50
N VAL A 33 2.85 -6.51 -7.71
CA VAL A 33 1.86 -5.64 -8.37
C VAL A 33 0.51 -6.31 -8.65
N GLU A 34 0.43 -7.64 -8.61
CA GLU A 34 -0.81 -8.38 -8.84
C GLU A 34 -1.63 -8.57 -7.54
N TYR A 35 -1.07 -8.21 -6.38
CA TYR A 35 -1.80 -8.29 -5.11
C TYR A 35 -2.80 -7.14 -4.95
N LYS A 36 -4.08 -7.49 -4.82
CA LYS A 36 -5.17 -6.51 -4.63
C LYS A 36 -5.10 -5.79 -3.28
N THR A 37 -4.54 -6.43 -2.25
CA THR A 37 -4.39 -5.88 -0.90
C THR A 37 -2.93 -6.00 -0.44
N PRO A 38 -2.01 -5.20 -1.01
CA PRO A 38 -0.58 -5.40 -0.81
C PRO A 38 -0.06 -4.85 0.53
N ILE A 39 -0.90 -4.18 1.33
CA ILE A 39 -0.46 -3.41 2.49
C ILE A 39 -0.83 -4.16 3.77
N TYR A 40 0.16 -4.52 4.58
CA TYR A 40 -0.04 -5.02 5.94
C TYR A 40 -0.18 -3.83 6.89
N CYS A 41 -1.35 -3.68 7.50
CA CYS A 41 -1.71 -2.49 8.27
C CYS A 41 -2.36 -2.88 9.61
N THR A 42 -1.99 -2.16 10.68
CA THR A 42 -2.51 -2.39 12.04
C THR A 42 -3.60 -1.40 12.46
N LYS A 43 -3.95 -0.42 11.62
CA LYS A 43 -4.91 0.66 11.96
C LYS A 43 -6.27 0.13 12.42
N PHE A 44 -6.78 -0.90 11.74
CA PHE A 44 -8.17 -1.36 11.89
C PHE A 44 -8.34 -2.54 12.85
N THR A 45 -7.24 -3.22 13.19
CA THR A 45 -7.24 -4.49 13.92
C THR A 45 -6.35 -4.46 15.16
N GLY A 46 -5.59 -3.39 15.38
CA GLY A 46 -4.65 -3.24 16.47
C GLY A 46 -3.25 -3.79 16.15
N PRO A 47 -2.27 -3.56 17.05
CA PRO A 47 -0.85 -3.79 16.78
C PRO A 47 -0.45 -5.27 16.63
N ILE A 48 -1.26 -6.20 17.15
CA ILE A 48 -0.91 -7.63 17.23
C ILE A 48 -1.30 -8.38 15.95
N HIS A 49 -2.30 -7.90 15.21
CA HIS A 49 -2.88 -8.61 14.07
C HIS A 49 -2.95 -7.70 12.85
N PRO A 50 -1.84 -7.48 12.11
CA PRO A 50 -1.89 -6.76 10.85
C PRO A 50 -2.90 -7.39 9.90
N THR A 51 -3.72 -6.55 9.25
CA THR A 51 -4.64 -6.98 8.19
C THR A 51 -4.16 -6.47 6.84
N CYS A 52 -4.48 -7.20 5.77
CA CYS A 52 -4.14 -6.80 4.42
C CYS A 52 -5.19 -5.82 3.88
N VAL A 53 -4.76 -4.62 3.51
CA VAL A 53 -5.62 -3.59 2.91
C VAL A 53 -5.15 -3.22 1.51
N ASN A 54 -6.08 -2.71 0.70
CA ASN A 54 -5.74 -2.15 -0.61
C ASN A 54 -5.26 -0.70 -0.48
N VAL A 55 -4.65 -0.20 -1.56
CA VAL A 55 -4.10 1.16 -1.64
C VAL A 55 -5.15 2.21 -1.33
N THR A 56 -6.35 2.08 -1.90
CA THR A 56 -7.46 3.02 -1.69
C THR A 56 -7.82 3.13 -0.21
N THR A 57 -7.91 2.02 0.52
CA THR A 57 -8.18 1.99 1.96
C THR A 57 -7.07 2.72 2.75
N CYS A 58 -5.80 2.52 2.39
CA CYS A 58 -4.69 3.23 3.04
C CYS A 58 -4.70 4.74 2.73
N LEU A 59 -4.97 5.12 1.48
CA LEU A 59 -5.04 6.54 1.09
C LEU A 59 -6.16 7.30 1.83
N SER A 60 -7.28 6.63 2.08
CA SER A 60 -8.41 7.19 2.84
C SER A 60 -8.10 7.40 4.32
N CYS A 61 -7.13 6.68 4.92
CA CYS A 61 -6.78 6.86 6.33
C CYS A 61 -5.92 8.12 6.57
N GLN A 62 -5.20 8.59 5.54
CA GLN A 62 -4.38 9.82 5.55
C GLN A 62 -3.21 9.85 6.55
N GLU A 63 -2.94 8.77 7.27
CA GLU A 63 -1.87 8.71 8.29
C GLU A 63 -0.45 8.72 7.70
N TYR A 64 -0.32 8.60 6.37
CA TYR A 64 0.93 8.78 5.63
C TYR A 64 1.35 10.25 5.49
N LYS A 65 0.44 11.21 5.74
CA LYS A 65 0.72 12.64 5.61
C LYS A 65 1.55 13.21 6.76
N GLY A 66 1.79 12.42 7.81
CA GLY A 66 2.29 12.94 9.08
C GLY A 66 1.20 13.69 9.84
N SER A 67 1.38 13.80 11.15
CA SER A 67 0.62 14.71 12.02
C SER A 67 1.43 15.98 12.23
#